data_AF-A0A848GGV7-F1
#
_entry.id   AF-A0A848GGV7-F1
#
_cell.length_a   1.000
_cell.length_b   1.000
_cell.length_c   1.000
_cell.angle_alpha   90.00
_cell.angle_beta   90.00
_cell.angle_gamma   90.00
#
_symmetry.space_group_name_H-M   'P 1'
#
loop_
_entity.id
_entity.type
_entity.pdbx_description
1 polymer ?
#
loop_
_entity_poly.entity_id
_entity_poly.type
_entity_poly.pdbx_seq_one_letter_code
_entity_poly.pdbx_strand_id
1 'polypeptide(L)'
;MDTKNVFIASERYLGNINWILTDGNEWNYIGVGDDYDENKVDAFIKRHFGTAELFLILDRHRVEICPAATAAQSIRLFFAKNGLTVSNRDFTKMMVFNKIGVMKYGDRVG
;
A
#
# COMPACT_ATOMS: atom_id res chain seq x y z
N MET A 1 -16.12 -7.65 -7.64
CA MET A 1 -14.80 -7.94 -8.25
C MET A 1 -14.14 -8.97 -7.36
N ASP A 2 -13.76 -10.11 -7.92
CA ASP A 2 -13.09 -11.20 -7.21
C ASP A 2 -11.61 -10.87 -6.95
N THR A 3 -11.03 -11.50 -5.93
CA THR A 3 -9.65 -11.26 -5.45
C THR A 3 -8.62 -11.38 -6.56
N LYS A 4 -8.80 -12.35 -7.47
CA LYS A 4 -7.92 -12.58 -8.61
C LYS A 4 -7.92 -11.41 -9.60
N ASN A 5 -9.08 -10.85 -9.92
CA ASN A 5 -9.17 -9.71 -10.83
C ASN A 5 -8.58 -8.43 -10.20
N VAL A 6 -8.77 -8.21 -8.90
CA VAL A 6 -8.10 -7.10 -8.19
C VAL A 6 -6.58 -7.23 -8.26
N PHE A 7 -6.05 -8.42 -7.98
CA PHE A 7 -4.61 -8.68 -8.06
C PHE A 7 -4.05 -8.47 -9.47
N ILE A 8 -4.72 -9.00 -10.50
CA ILE A 8 -4.27 -8.80 -11.90
C ILE A 8 -4.30 -7.32 -12.27
N ALA A 9 -5.33 -6.58 -11.84
CA ALA A 9 -5.41 -5.15 -12.08
C ALA A 9 -4.27 -4.39 -11.38
N SER A 10 -3.96 -4.71 -10.12
CA SER A 10 -2.86 -4.04 -9.42
C SER A 10 -1.51 -4.30 -10.07
N GLU A 11 -1.21 -5.55 -10.42
CA GLU A 11 0.05 -5.89 -11.10
C GLU A 11 0.19 -5.15 -12.44
N ARG A 12 -0.90 -5.04 -13.19
CA ARG A 12 -0.91 -4.29 -14.45
C ARG A 12 -0.61 -2.81 -14.26
N TYR A 13 -1.18 -2.18 -13.24
CA TYR A 13 -1.05 -0.73 -13.04
C TYR A 13 0.19 -0.33 -12.23
N LEU A 14 0.79 -1.24 -11.45
CA LEU A 14 2.03 -0.99 -10.70
C LEU A 14 3.17 -0.47 -11.60
N GLY A 15 3.28 -0.99 -12.83
CA GLY A 15 4.27 -0.53 -13.81
C GLY A 15 4.04 0.89 -14.34
N ASN A 16 2.86 1.46 -14.11
CA ASN A 16 2.47 2.80 -14.58
C ASN A 16 2.37 3.81 -13.43
N ILE A 17 2.90 3.49 -12.25
CA ILE A 17 2.93 4.41 -11.11
C ILE A 17 4.18 5.27 -11.18
N ASN A 18 3.99 6.59 -11.12
CA ASN A 18 5.07 7.52 -10.85
C ASN A 18 5.28 7.59 -9.33
N TRP A 19 6.38 7.01 -8.86
CA TRP A 19 6.71 6.94 -7.45
C TRP A 19 7.18 8.31 -6.94
N ILE A 20 6.63 8.72 -5.80
CA ILE A 20 6.97 10.00 -5.17
C ILE A 20 8.29 9.82 -4.42
N LEU A 21 9.22 10.75 -4.68
CA LEU A 21 10.49 10.83 -3.95
C LEU A 21 10.30 11.62 -2.66
N THR A 22 10.70 11.02 -1.54
CA THR A 22 10.89 11.70 -0.26
C THR A 22 12.39 11.77 -0.01
N ASP A 23 12.93 12.98 0.18
CA ASP A 23 14.36 13.21 0.42
C ASP A 23 15.28 12.54 -0.63
N GLY A 24 14.83 12.52 -1.89
CA GLY A 24 15.56 11.94 -3.02
C GLY A 24 15.47 10.41 -3.14
N ASN A 25 14.64 9.74 -2.34
CA ASN A 25 14.44 8.29 -2.39
C ASN A 25 12.94 7.93 -2.53
N GLU A 26 12.62 6.92 -3.33
CA GLU A 26 11.25 6.38 -3.41
C GLU A 26 10.86 5.64 -2.12
N TRP A 27 11.85 4.99 -1.49
CA TRP A 27 11.63 4.12 -0.35
C TRP A 27 11.76 4.89 0.96
N ASN A 28 10.72 4.78 1.76
CA ASN A 28 10.57 5.40 3.07
C ASN A 28 10.61 4.29 4.12
N TYR A 29 11.52 4.38 5.09
CA TYR A 29 11.59 3.42 6.20
C TYR A 29 10.41 3.64 7.18
N ILE A 30 9.74 2.54 7.55
CA ILE A 30 8.56 2.51 8.43
C ILE A 30 8.69 1.48 9.57
N GLY A 31 9.81 0.75 9.64
CA GLY A 31 10.04 -0.27 10.66
C GLY A 31 9.39 -1.62 10.37
N VAL A 32 9.76 -2.63 11.16
CA VAL A 32 9.24 -4.01 11.10
C VAL A 32 9.01 -4.54 12.50
N GLY A 33 7.97 -5.36 12.68
CA GLY A 33 7.70 -6.03 13.96
C GLY A 33 7.38 -5.03 15.06
N ASP A 34 8.24 -4.96 16.07
CA ASP A 34 8.10 -4.05 17.21
C ASP A 34 8.51 -2.61 16.86
N ASP A 35 9.37 -2.42 15.85
CA ASP A 35 9.81 -1.10 15.37
C ASP A 35 8.83 -0.47 14.37
N TYR A 36 7.72 -1.15 14.05
CA TYR A 36 6.75 -0.64 13.09
C TYR A 36 6.09 0.64 13.59
N ASP A 37 6.30 1.73 12.84
CA ASP A 37 5.74 3.04 13.14
C ASP A 37 4.34 3.18 12.51
N GLU A 38 3.34 2.72 13.25
CA GLU A 38 1.93 2.76 12.83
C GLU A 38 1.45 4.19 12.57
N ASN A 39 1.89 5.17 13.35
CA ASN A 39 1.51 6.58 13.19
C ASN A 39 2.06 7.16 11.89
N LYS A 40 3.32 6.83 11.56
CA LYS A 40 3.94 7.25 10.29
C LYS A 40 3.22 6.66 9.09
N VAL A 41 2.88 5.37 9.14
CA VAL A 41 2.14 4.70 8.06
C VAL A 41 0.74 5.29 7.90
N ASP A 42 0.03 5.52 9.01
CA ASP A 42 -1.29 6.17 9.01
C ASP A 42 -1.23 7.57 8.39
N ALA A 43 -0.22 8.37 8.73
CA ALA A 43 -0.01 9.69 8.15
C ALA A 43 0.20 9.63 6.62
N PHE A 44 1.00 8.68 6.13
CA PHE A 44 1.16 8.46 4.69
C PHE A 44 -0.16 8.09 4.03
N ILE A 45 -0.90 7.13 4.60
CA ILE A 45 -2.17 6.65 4.05
C ILE A 45 -3.18 7.79 3.96
N LYS A 46 -3.37 8.54 5.05
CA LYS A 46 -4.29 9.68 5.08
C LYS A 46 -3.89 10.77 4.10
N ARG A 47 -2.60 11.09 4.01
CA ARG A 47 -2.10 12.10 3.05
C ARG A 47 -2.31 11.67 1.61
N HIS A 48 -2.06 10.40 1.29
CA HIS A 48 -2.08 9.93 -0.09
C HIS A 48 -3.48 9.57 -0.58
N PHE A 49 -4.24 8.84 0.25
CA PHE A 49 -5.54 8.28 -0.12
C PHE A 49 -6.75 9.02 0.49
N GLY A 50 -6.55 9.87 1.49
CA GLY A 50 -7.64 10.53 2.19
C GLY A 50 -8.49 9.55 3.01
N THR A 51 -9.82 9.65 2.90
CA THR A 51 -10.80 8.83 3.61
C THR A 51 -11.36 7.67 2.79
N ALA A 52 -10.68 7.30 1.71
CA ALA A 52 -11.14 6.26 0.78
C ALA A 52 -11.17 4.85 1.40
N GLU A 53 -12.02 3.98 0.85
CA GLU A 53 -11.86 2.53 1.00
C GLU A 53 -10.70 2.05 0.12
N LEU A 54 -9.87 1.19 0.69
CA LEU A 54 -8.62 0.72 0.08
C LEU A 54 -8.69 -0.79 -0.15
N PHE A 55 -8.04 -1.23 -1.23
CA PHE A 55 -7.66 -2.62 -1.41
C PHE A 55 -6.31 -2.87 -0.74
N LEU A 56 -6.25 -3.88 0.11
CA LEU A 56 -5.03 -4.47 0.65
C LEU A 56 -4.78 -5.78 -0.09
N ILE A 57 -3.76 -5.79 -0.93
CA ILE A 57 -3.51 -6.83 -1.93
C ILE A 57 -2.24 -7.57 -1.50
N LEU A 58 -2.42 -8.77 -0.97
CA LEU A 58 -1.32 -9.61 -0.48
C LEU A 58 -0.85 -10.56 -1.58
N ASP A 59 -1.81 -11.23 -2.24
CA ASP A 59 -1.56 -12.15 -3.34
C ASP A 59 -2.84 -12.36 -4.18
N ARG A 60 -2.74 -13.20 -5.22
CA ARG A 60 -3.85 -13.54 -6.13
C ARG A 60 -5.08 -14.19 -5.48
N HIS A 61 -4.93 -14.72 -4.26
CA HIS A 61 -5.97 -15.39 -3.50
C HIS A 61 -6.52 -14.50 -2.39
N ARG A 62 -5.73 -13.54 -1.91
CA ARG A 62 -6.05 -12.73 -0.75
C ARG A 62 -5.97 -11.23 -1.04
N VAL A 63 -7.15 -10.63 -1.09
CA VAL A 63 -7.36 -9.19 -1.13
C VAL A 63 -8.39 -8.85 -0.07
N GLU A 64 -8.06 -7.88 0.78
CA GLU A 64 -8.95 -7.32 1.79
C GLU A 64 -9.41 -5.93 1.36
N ILE A 65 -10.60 -5.53 1.78
CA ILE A 65 -11.06 -4.14 1.67
C ILE A 65 -11.09 -3.56 3.06
N CYS A 66 -10.43 -2.41 3.25
CA CYS A 66 -10.51 -1.71 4.53
C CYS A 66 -10.62 -0.20 4.35
N PRO A 67 -11.26 0.52 5.30
CA PRO A 67 -11.17 1.97 5.35
C PRO A 67 -9.73 2.44 5.54
N ALA A 68 -9.37 3.59 4.97
CA ALA A 68 -8.07 4.24 5.22
C ALA A 68 -7.80 4.44 6.72
N ALA A 69 -8.84 4.69 7.52
CA ALA A 69 -8.74 4.90 8.97
C ALA A 69 -8.22 3.69 9.77
N THR A 70 -8.34 2.47 9.25
CA THR A 70 -7.89 1.23 9.91
C THR A 70 -6.82 0.50 9.11
N ALA A 71 -6.37 1.09 8.00
CA ALA A 71 -5.44 0.47 7.08
C ALA A 71 -4.05 0.27 7.69
N ALA A 72 -3.53 1.24 8.45
CA ALA A 72 -2.20 1.14 9.08
C ALA A 72 -2.10 -0.06 10.04
N GLN A 73 -3.14 -0.30 10.85
CA GLN A 73 -3.22 -1.46 11.74
C GLN A 73 -3.32 -2.77 10.93
N SER A 74 -4.12 -2.78 9.87
CA SER A 74 -4.30 -3.95 9.00
C SER A 74 -3.00 -4.32 8.28
N ILE A 75 -2.26 -3.32 7.78
CA ILE A 75 -0.95 -3.49 7.14
C ILE A 75 0.02 -4.17 8.10
N ARG A 76 0.12 -3.72 9.35
CA ARG A 76 1.01 -4.31 10.38
C ARG A 76 0.84 -5.81 10.51
N LEU A 77 -0.40 -6.30 10.49
CA LEU A 77 -0.73 -7.72 10.62
C LEU A 77 -0.30 -8.56 9.40
N PHE A 78 -0.22 -7.93 8.23
CA PHE A 78 -0.04 -8.64 6.96
C PHE A 78 1.37 -8.54 6.39
N PHE A 79 2.01 -7.37 6.46
CA PHE A 79 3.28 -7.14 5.74
C PHE A 79 4.49 -7.80 6.39
N ALA A 80 4.40 -8.20 7.67
CA ALA A 80 5.48 -8.88 8.38
C ALA A 80 5.87 -10.23 7.73
N LYS A 81 4.94 -10.86 6.98
CA LYS A 81 5.17 -12.15 6.31
C LYS A 81 5.46 -12.03 4.81
N ASN A 82 4.82 -11.07 4.14
CA ASN A 82 4.87 -10.91 2.68
C ASN A 82 4.92 -9.42 2.31
N GLY A 83 5.32 -9.11 1.07
CA GLY A 83 5.03 -7.79 0.51
C GLY A 83 3.53 -7.53 0.48
N LEU A 84 3.14 -6.27 0.51
CA LEU A 84 1.74 -5.85 0.48
C LEU A 84 1.60 -4.64 -0.44
N THR A 85 0.63 -4.68 -1.34
CA THR A 85 0.25 -3.53 -2.15
C THR A 85 -1.06 -2.96 -1.63
N VAL A 86 -1.11 -1.64 -1.44
CA VAL A 86 -2.32 -0.92 -1.07
C VAL A 86 -2.73 -0.02 -2.23
N SER A 87 -4.00 -0.01 -2.58
CA SER A 87 -4.51 0.77 -3.71
C SER A 87 -5.87 1.37 -3.39
N ASN A 88 -6.18 2.52 -4.00
CA ASN A 88 -7.57 2.94 -4.10
C ASN A 88 -8.33 2.06 -5.11
N ARG A 89 -9.66 2.19 -5.15
CA ARG A 89 -10.52 1.35 -6.02
C ARG A 89 -10.23 1.45 -7.51
N ASP A 90 -9.75 2.61 -7.96
CA ASP A 90 -9.50 2.89 -9.39
C ASP A 90 -8.06 2.58 -9.83
N PHE A 91 -7.22 2.10 -8.90
CA PHE A 91 -5.80 1.82 -9.15
C PHE A 91 -5.04 3.04 -9.71
N THR A 92 -5.46 4.24 -9.31
CA THR A 92 -4.81 5.50 -9.66
C THR A 92 -3.82 5.94 -8.59
N LYS A 93 -3.93 5.41 -7.37
CA LYS A 93 -3.01 5.66 -6.26
C LYS A 93 -2.57 4.33 -5.69
N MET A 94 -1.27 4.16 -5.44
CA MET A 94 -0.74 2.92 -4.88
C MET A 94 0.32 3.18 -3.82
N MET A 95 0.43 2.23 -2.90
CA MET A 95 1.55 2.05 -1.99
C MET A 95 2.04 0.62 -2.05
N VAL A 96 3.35 0.42 -1.98
CA VAL A 96 3.98 -0.90 -1.91
C VAL A 96 4.81 -0.99 -0.65
N PHE A 97 4.52 -2.00 0.16
CA PHE A 97 5.21 -2.32 1.40
C PHE A 97 6.10 -3.54 1.16
N ASN A 98 7.35 -3.45 1.62
CA ASN A 98 8.31 -4.54 1.57
C ASN A 98 8.54 -5.10 2.98
N LYS A 99 8.78 -6.41 3.07
CA LYS A 99 9.08 -7.14 4.31
C LYS A 99 10.26 -6.59 5.12
N ILE A 100 11.13 -5.79 4.50
CA ILE A 100 12.27 -5.13 5.18
C ILE A 100 11.89 -3.82 5.88
N GLY A 101 10.59 -3.47 5.94
CA GLY A 101 10.13 -2.28 6.67
C GLY A 101 10.30 -0.99 5.90
N VAL A 102 10.19 -1.06 4.57
CA VAL A 102 10.16 0.11 3.71
C VAL A 102 8.87 0.14 2.92
N MET A 103 8.41 1.34 2.61
CA MET A 103 7.27 1.57 1.74
C MET A 103 7.60 2.60 0.68
N LYS A 104 6.91 2.53 -0.45
CA LYS A 104 6.88 3.60 -1.45
C LYS A 104 5.45 3.85 -1.90
N TYR A 105 5.18 5.05 -2.38
CA TYR A 105 3.84 5.45 -2.80
C TYR A 105 3.88 6.36 -4.02
N GLY A 106 2.79 6.39 -4.76
CA GLY A 106 2.73 7.17 -5.99
C GLY A 106 1.36 7.16 -6.64
N ASP A 107 1.28 7.86 -7.75
CA ASP A 107 0.08 8.03 -8.56
C ASP A 107 0.30 7.48 -9.96
N ARG A 108 -0.74 6.93 -10.57
CA ARG A 108 -0.70 6.43 -11.94
C ARG A 108 -0.48 7.59 -12.91
N VAL A 109 0.46 7.42 -13.83
CA VAL A 109 0.64 8.35 -14.95
C VAL A 109 -0.58 8.26 -15.86
N GLY A 110 -1.19 9.41 -16.14
CA GLY A 110 -2.36 9.54 -17.01
C GLY A 110 -2.07 9.20 -18.46
#